data_AF-A0A1H9MQY8-F1
#
_entry.id   AF-A0A1H9MQY8-F1
#
_cell.length_a   1.000
_cell.length_b   1.000
_cell.length_c   1.000
_cell.angle_alpha   90.00
_cell.angle_beta   90.00
_cell.angle_gamma   90.00
#
_symmetry.space_group_name_H-M   'P 1'
#
loop_
_entity.id
_entity.type
_entity.pdbx_description
1 polymer ?
#
loop_
_entity_poly.entity_id
_entity_poly.type
_entity_poly.pdbx_seq_one_letter_code
_entity_poly.pdbx_strand_id
1 'polypeptide(L)'
;MAVPSALRGLMVAVEAAQRQRDEARRRLQSARQAQMAAQGQMEQLQAYAHETEGRWGMRANVTMAPEVMFHHYQFMDRLGHAMGLQTTVVQDHECRVAQAQQALLQTELRLTSLQKLTDKRHQEIEKAQARREQKQTDERAALQYLQQRKGL
;
A
#
# COMPACT_ATOMS: atom_id res chain seq x y z
N MET A 1 21.09 1.93 -31.73
CA MET A 1 20.89 0.47 -31.49
C MET A 1 19.47 0.25 -30.96
N ALA A 2 18.72 -0.71 -31.52
CA ALA A 2 17.36 -0.98 -31.07
C ALA A 2 17.37 -1.74 -29.73
N VAL A 3 16.73 -1.18 -28.70
CA VAL A 3 16.47 -1.89 -27.44
C VAL A 3 15.67 -3.16 -27.76
N PRO A 4 16.09 -4.36 -27.31
CA PRO A 4 15.36 -5.60 -27.58
C PRO A 4 13.91 -5.49 -27.09
N SER A 5 12.95 -6.02 -27.86
CA SER A 5 11.51 -5.93 -27.56
C SER A 5 11.16 -6.44 -26.16
N ALA A 6 11.87 -7.45 -25.66
CA ALA A 6 11.70 -8.02 -24.32
C ALA A 6 12.11 -7.04 -23.20
N LEU A 7 13.17 -6.25 -23.39
CA LEU A 7 13.61 -5.25 -22.41
C LEU A 7 12.61 -4.08 -22.34
N ARG A 8 12.08 -3.64 -23.49
CA ARG A 8 10.99 -2.65 -23.52
C ARG A 8 9.74 -3.14 -22.79
N GLY A 9 9.37 -4.42 -22.97
CA GLY A 9 8.25 -5.02 -22.25
C GLY A 9 8.46 -5.02 -20.73
N LEU A 10 9.67 -5.29 -20.26
CA LEU A 10 10.02 -5.23 -18.84
C LEU A 10 9.97 -3.81 -18.28
N MET A 11 10.45 -2.81 -19.02
CA MET A 11 10.34 -1.40 -18.62
C MET A 11 8.87 -0.98 -18.43
N VAL A 12 8.00 -1.32 -19.38
CA VAL A 12 6.55 -1.06 -19.28
C VAL A 12 5.94 -1.79 -18.07
N ALA A 13 6.37 -3.02 -17.80
CA ALA A 13 5.92 -3.77 -16.63
C ALA A 13 6.37 -3.11 -15.30
N VAL A 14 7.58 -2.55 -15.25
CA VAL A 14 8.07 -1.78 -14.09
C VAL A 14 7.21 -0.53 -13.87
N GLU A 15 6.93 0.24 -14.93
CA GLU A 15 6.07 1.42 -14.82
C GLU A 15 4.65 1.06 -14.35
N ALA A 16 4.09 -0.03 -14.86
CA ALA A 16 2.79 -0.52 -14.40
C ALA A 16 2.83 -0.93 -12.92
N ALA A 17 3.89 -1.61 -12.47
CA ALA A 17 4.07 -2.00 -11.07
C ALA A 17 4.28 -0.79 -10.16
N GLN A 18 4.95 0.27 -10.62
CA GLN A 18 5.06 1.53 -9.89
C GLN A 18 3.69 2.17 -9.66
N ARG A 19 2.87 2.28 -10.73
CA ARG A 19 1.50 2.79 -10.62
C ARG A 19 0.65 1.98 -9.66
N GLN A 20 0.75 0.64 -9.69
CA GLN A 20 0.04 -0.25 -8.76
C GLN A 20 0.47 -0.04 -7.31
N ARG A 21 1.77 0.10 -7.04
CA ARG A 21 2.28 0.42 -5.70
C ARG A 21 1.74 1.76 -5.20
N ASP A 22 1.75 2.78 -6.05
CA ASP A 22 1.30 4.13 -5.66
C ASP A 22 -0.21 4.17 -5.40
N GLU A 23 -0.98 3.38 -6.14
CA GLU A 23 -2.39 3.13 -5.83
C GLU A 23 -2.57 2.39 -4.49
N ALA A 24 -1.81 1.32 -4.24
CA ALA A 24 -1.86 0.60 -2.98
C ALA A 24 -1.50 1.48 -1.76
N ARG A 25 -0.52 2.38 -1.91
CA ARG A 25 -0.18 3.39 -0.90
C ARG A 25 -1.36 4.33 -0.60
N ARG A 26 -2.02 4.84 -1.63
CA ARG A 26 -3.21 5.70 -1.48
C ARG A 26 -4.35 4.96 -0.80
N ARG A 27 -4.59 3.69 -1.17
CA ARG A 27 -5.60 2.84 -0.51
C ARG A 27 -5.29 2.62 0.96
N LEU A 28 -4.03 2.34 1.33
CA LEU A 28 -3.62 2.20 2.73
C LEU A 28 -3.80 3.50 3.51
N GLN A 29 -3.44 4.65 2.93
CA GLN A 29 -3.65 5.95 3.55
C GLN A 29 -5.14 6.21 3.82
N SER A 30 -5.99 5.97 2.83
CA SER A 30 -7.45 6.13 2.96
C SER A 30 -8.03 5.18 4.03
N ALA A 31 -7.60 3.91 4.06
CA ALA A 31 -8.04 2.95 5.06
C ALA A 31 -7.66 3.39 6.48
N ARG A 32 -6.44 3.91 6.68
CA ARG A 32 -5.99 4.45 7.98
C ARG A 32 -6.79 5.68 8.42
N GLN A 33 -7.07 6.60 7.49
CA GLN A 33 -7.92 7.76 7.79
C GLN A 33 -9.33 7.34 8.22
N ALA A 34 -9.91 6.35 7.53
CA ALA A 34 -11.21 5.82 7.88
C ALA A 34 -11.20 5.12 9.25
N GLN A 35 -10.16 4.35 9.56
CA GLN A 35 -9.97 3.73 10.88
C GLN A 35 -9.89 4.80 11.99
N MET A 36 -9.09 5.85 11.80
CA MET A 36 -8.97 6.94 12.77
C MET A 36 -10.31 7.66 12.97
N ALA A 37 -11.07 7.91 11.90
CA ALA A 37 -12.39 8.50 12.00
C ALA A 37 -13.38 7.61 12.78
N ALA A 38 -13.37 6.30 12.52
CA ALA A 38 -14.21 5.34 13.22
C ALA A 38 -13.86 5.24 14.72
N GLN A 39 -12.57 5.26 15.06
CA GLN A 39 -12.09 5.31 16.44
C GLN A 39 -12.51 6.62 17.13
N GLY A 40 -12.36 7.77 16.47
CA GLY A 40 -12.82 9.05 17.00
C GLY A 40 -14.33 9.10 17.26
N GLN A 41 -15.15 8.47 16.40
CA GLN A 41 -16.59 8.33 16.66
C GLN A 41 -16.88 7.46 17.88
N MET A 42 -16.14 6.36 18.07
CA MET A 42 -16.27 5.52 19.26
C MET A 42 -15.93 6.30 20.53
N GLU A 43 -14.81 7.04 20.53
CA GLU A 43 -14.40 7.89 21.64
C GLU A 43 -15.47 8.93 21.99
N GLN A 44 -16.10 9.54 20.98
CA GLN A 44 -17.21 10.48 21.19
C GLN A 44 -18.41 9.82 21.86
N LEU A 45 -18.82 8.61 21.41
CA LEU A 45 -19.92 7.88 22.03
C LEU A 45 -19.60 7.52 23.50
N GLN A 46 -18.38 7.08 23.78
CA GLN A 46 -17.92 6.75 25.13
C GLN A 46 -17.89 7.98 26.04
N ALA A 47 -17.31 9.09 25.56
CA ALA A 47 -17.26 10.34 26.32
C ALA A 47 -18.67 10.84 26.64
N TYR A 48 -19.57 10.77 25.66
CA TYR A 48 -20.95 11.21 25.82
C TYR A 48 -21.76 10.31 26.78
N ALA A 49 -21.52 8.99 26.77
CA ALA A 49 -22.07 8.07 27.76
C ALA A 49 -21.63 8.45 29.17
N HIS A 50 -20.32 8.66 29.37
CA HIS A 50 -19.76 9.01 30.67
C HIS A 50 -20.27 10.36 31.21
N GLU A 51 -20.35 11.38 30.36
CA GLU A 51 -20.91 12.68 30.73
C GLU A 51 -22.39 12.58 31.14
N THR A 52 -23.16 11.75 30.43
CA THR A 52 -24.57 11.54 30.70
C THR A 52 -24.78 10.80 32.04
N GLU A 53 -24.00 9.76 32.31
CA GLU A 53 -24.00 9.04 33.58
C GLU A 53 -23.55 9.93 34.75
N GLY A 54 -22.49 10.70 34.58
CA GLY A 54 -21.98 11.60 35.62
C GLY A 54 -22.99 12.69 36.02
N ARG A 55 -23.66 13.31 35.03
CA ARG A 55 -24.77 14.25 35.29
C ARG A 55 -25.96 13.58 35.94
N TRP A 56 -26.26 12.34 35.56
CA TRP A 56 -27.34 11.56 36.16
C TRP A 56 -27.06 11.25 37.63
N GLY A 57 -25.86 10.79 37.97
CA GLY A 57 -25.44 10.49 39.34
C GLY A 57 -25.54 11.71 40.29
N MET A 58 -25.23 12.91 39.80
CA MET A 58 -25.38 14.15 40.57
C MET A 58 -26.86 14.51 40.83
N ARG A 59 -27.77 14.15 39.93
CA ARG A 59 -29.20 14.47 40.02
C ARG A 59 -30.04 13.37 40.71
N ALA A 60 -29.56 12.14 40.75
CA ALA A 60 -30.23 11.01 41.39
C ALA A 60 -30.38 11.16 42.93
N ASN A 61 -29.58 12.03 43.55
CA ASN A 61 -29.74 12.42 44.96
C ASN A 61 -30.97 13.33 45.21
N VAL A 62 -31.68 13.75 44.16
CA VAL A 62 -32.94 14.50 44.22
C VAL A 62 -34.06 13.58 43.72
N THR A 63 -35.22 13.57 44.37
CA THR A 63 -36.38 12.75 43.97
C THR A 63 -36.81 13.07 42.53
N MET A 64 -36.45 12.19 41.59
CA MET A 64 -36.77 12.29 40.17
C MET A 64 -38.13 11.66 39.87
N ALA A 65 -38.85 12.23 38.90
CA ALA A 65 -40.09 11.62 38.40
C ALA A 65 -39.78 10.28 37.68
N PRO A 66 -40.60 9.22 37.87
CA PRO A 66 -40.40 7.91 37.25
C PRO A 66 -40.25 7.94 35.72
N GLU A 67 -40.96 8.83 35.05
CA GLU A 67 -40.90 9.01 33.59
C GLU A 67 -39.51 9.46 33.12
N VAL A 68 -38.85 10.32 33.91
CA VAL A 68 -37.48 10.79 33.62
C VAL A 68 -36.48 9.64 33.75
N MET A 69 -36.67 8.76 34.74
CA MET A 69 -35.86 7.55 34.89
C MET A 69 -36.03 6.60 33.71
N PHE A 70 -37.27 6.37 33.28
CA PHE A 70 -37.56 5.50 32.13
C PHE A 70 -36.87 6.00 30.85
N HIS A 71 -37.00 7.30 30.54
CA HIS A 71 -36.36 7.88 29.36
C HIS A 71 -34.84 7.84 29.43
N HIS A 72 -34.25 8.03 30.61
CA HIS A 72 -32.80 7.91 30.81
C HIS A 72 -32.31 6.49 30.48
N TYR A 73 -32.92 5.45 31.05
CA TYR A 73 -32.53 4.07 30.76
C TYR A 73 -32.74 3.70 29.30
N GLN A 74 -33.86 4.11 28.70
CA GLN A 74 -34.12 3.88 27.28
C GLN A 74 -33.05 4.54 26.38
N PHE A 75 -32.60 5.73 26.76
CA PHE A 75 -31.54 6.43 26.04
C PHE A 75 -30.19 5.70 26.16
N MET A 76 -29.82 5.30 27.37
CA MET A 76 -28.57 4.56 27.62
C MET A 76 -28.54 3.22 26.89
N ASP A 77 -29.67 2.52 26.80
CA ASP A 77 -29.79 1.28 26.01
C ASP A 77 -29.53 1.53 24.52
N ARG A 78 -30.11 2.59 23.95
CA ARG A 78 -29.85 2.99 22.56
C ARG A 78 -28.39 3.39 22.32
N LEU A 79 -27.78 4.09 23.28
CA LEU A 79 -26.38 4.49 23.20
C LEU A 79 -25.46 3.26 23.24
N GLY A 80 -25.73 2.31 24.14
CA GLY A 80 -25.05 1.02 24.20
C GLY A 80 -25.18 0.23 22.89
N HIS A 81 -26.38 0.20 22.30
CA HIS A 81 -26.58 -0.42 20.99
C HIS A 81 -25.75 0.24 19.88
N ALA A 82 -25.74 1.58 19.82
CA ALA A 82 -24.94 2.32 18.85
C ALA A 82 -23.43 2.07 19.02
N MET A 83 -22.94 1.98 20.25
CA MET A 83 -21.55 1.59 20.54
C MET A 83 -21.26 0.15 20.12
N GLY A 84 -22.21 -0.77 20.27
CA GLY A 84 -22.11 -2.13 19.74
C GLY A 84 -21.89 -2.14 18.22
N LEU A 85 -22.73 -1.40 17.49
CA LEU A 85 -22.57 -1.25 16.03
C LEU A 85 -21.23 -0.60 15.66
N GLN A 86 -20.85 0.46 16.36
CA GLN A 86 -19.59 1.17 16.11
C GLN A 86 -18.37 0.29 16.37
N THR A 87 -18.45 -0.64 17.32
CA THR A 87 -17.37 -1.59 17.61
C THR A 87 -17.11 -2.47 16.38
N THR A 88 -18.16 -2.97 15.74
CA THR A 88 -18.04 -3.74 14.49
C THR A 88 -17.46 -2.90 13.36
N VAL A 89 -17.84 -1.61 13.26
CA VAL A 89 -17.28 -0.68 12.25
C VAL A 89 -15.76 -0.48 12.46
N VAL A 90 -15.32 -0.26 13.70
CA VAL A 90 -13.89 -0.12 14.03
C VAL A 90 -13.11 -1.38 13.66
N GLN A 91 -13.63 -2.56 14.01
CA GLN A 91 -13.00 -3.85 13.68
C GLN A 91 -12.92 -4.09 12.16
N ASP A 92 -13.95 -3.72 11.39
CA ASP A 92 -13.91 -3.82 9.93
C ASP A 92 -12.83 -2.90 9.35
N HIS A 93 -12.70 -1.67 9.85
CA HIS A 93 -11.64 -0.76 9.43
C HIS A 93 -10.24 -1.26 9.80
N GLU A 94 -10.05 -1.87 10.97
CA GLU A 94 -8.80 -2.54 11.35
C GLU A 94 -8.44 -3.66 10.35
N CYS A 95 -9.42 -4.49 9.99
CA CYS A 95 -9.23 -5.54 9.00
C CYS A 95 -8.85 -4.96 7.62
N ARG A 96 -9.54 -3.91 7.17
CA ARG A 96 -9.24 -3.22 5.90
C ARG A 96 -7.84 -2.61 5.88
N VAL A 97 -7.37 -2.05 7.00
CA VAL A 97 -5.99 -1.55 7.11
C VAL A 97 -4.99 -2.69 6.98
N ALA A 98 -5.19 -3.81 7.68
CA ALA A 98 -4.32 -4.98 7.58
C ALA A 98 -4.26 -5.53 6.14
N GLN A 99 -5.41 -5.66 5.47
CA GLN A 99 -5.48 -6.09 4.07
C GLN A 99 -4.74 -5.10 3.13
N ALA A 100 -4.92 -3.80 3.32
CA ALA A 100 -4.25 -2.77 2.52
C ALA A 100 -2.73 -2.78 2.74
N GLN A 101 -2.25 -3.05 3.96
CA GLN A 101 -0.83 -3.23 4.26
C GLN A 101 -0.25 -4.43 3.53
N GLN A 102 -0.95 -5.57 3.57
CA GLN A 102 -0.52 -6.77 2.87
C GLN A 102 -0.50 -6.54 1.35
N ALA A 103 -1.52 -5.89 0.80
CA ALA A 103 -1.56 -5.55 -0.62
C ALA A 103 -0.40 -4.63 -1.03
N LEU A 104 -0.09 -3.61 -0.22
CA LEU A 104 1.05 -2.74 -0.46
C LEU A 104 2.37 -3.53 -0.50
N LEU A 105 2.60 -4.38 0.50
CA LEU A 105 3.80 -5.23 0.56
C LEU A 105 3.95 -6.08 -0.70
N GLN A 106 2.87 -6.73 -1.16
CA GLN A 106 2.90 -7.54 -2.38
C GLN A 106 3.26 -6.72 -3.62
N THR A 107 2.71 -5.50 -3.76
CA THR A 107 3.06 -4.61 -4.87
C THR A 107 4.51 -4.14 -4.83
N GLU A 108 5.05 -3.87 -3.63
CA GLU A 108 6.45 -3.45 -3.45
C GLU A 108 7.43 -4.59 -3.76
N LEU A 109 7.12 -5.81 -3.33
CA LEU A 109 7.88 -7.01 -3.69
C LEU A 109 7.87 -7.25 -5.20
N ARG A 110 6.71 -7.15 -5.84
CA ARG A 110 6.58 -7.29 -7.29
C ARG A 110 7.40 -6.25 -8.05
N LEU A 111 7.32 -4.98 -7.64
CA LEU A 111 8.08 -3.91 -8.26
C LEU A 111 9.60 -4.18 -8.14
N THR A 112 10.07 -4.54 -6.95
CA THR A 112 11.48 -4.83 -6.70
C THR A 112 11.98 -6.00 -7.55
N SER A 113 11.18 -7.06 -7.65
CA SER A 113 11.51 -8.22 -8.49
C SER A 113 11.58 -7.86 -9.98
N LEU A 114 10.66 -7.03 -10.48
CA LEU A 114 10.67 -6.57 -11.87
C LEU A 114 11.87 -5.66 -12.17
N GLN A 115 12.24 -4.77 -11.24
CA GLN A 115 13.44 -3.94 -11.37
C GLN A 115 14.70 -4.81 -11.47
N LYS A 116 14.89 -5.75 -10.54
CA LYS A 116 16.03 -6.68 -10.57
C LYS A 116 16.09 -7.50 -11.86
N LEU A 117 14.94 -7.96 -12.36
CA LEU A 117 14.87 -8.68 -13.63
C LEU A 117 15.26 -7.79 -14.81
N THR A 118 14.78 -6.54 -14.83
CA THR A 118 15.11 -5.55 -15.86
C THR A 118 16.60 -5.25 -15.88
N ASP A 119 17.20 -4.99 -14.72
CA ASP A 119 18.63 -4.72 -14.58
C ASP A 119 19.48 -5.91 -15.06
N LYS A 120 19.10 -7.13 -14.67
CA LYS A 120 19.77 -8.35 -15.13
C LYS A 120 19.71 -8.47 -16.66
N ARG A 121 18.55 -8.23 -17.27
CA ARG A 121 18.41 -8.27 -18.74
C ARG A 121 19.22 -7.18 -19.43
N HIS A 122 19.27 -5.98 -18.85
CA HIS A 122 20.10 -4.90 -19.37
C HIS A 122 21.58 -5.31 -19.42
N GLN A 123 22.11 -5.82 -18.30
CA GLN A 123 23.49 -6.28 -18.21
C GLN A 123 23.81 -7.45 -19.16
N GLU A 124 22.87 -8.38 -19.36
CA GLU A 124 23.02 -9.48 -20.32
C GLU A 124 23.15 -8.95 -21.77
N ILE A 125 22.35 -7.94 -22.13
CA ILE A 125 22.38 -7.30 -23.45
C ILE A 125 23.70 -6.54 -23.66
N GLU A 126 24.14 -5.75 -22.68
CA GLU A 126 25.41 -5.01 -22.73
C GLU A 126 26.59 -5.95 -22.89
N LYS A 127 26.64 -7.04 -22.10
CA LYS A 127 27.68 -8.07 -22.21
C LYS A 127 27.68 -8.73 -23.59
N ALA A 128 26.51 -9.00 -24.16
CA ALA A 128 26.40 -9.60 -25.48
C ALA A 128 26.85 -8.63 -26.59
N GLN A 129 26.56 -7.33 -26.45
CA GLN A 129 27.02 -6.29 -27.37
C GLN A 129 28.54 -6.12 -27.31
N ALA A 130 29.11 -5.99 -26.11
CA ALA A 130 30.56 -5.88 -25.92
C ALA A 130 31.32 -7.07 -26.53
N ARG A 131 30.81 -8.30 -26.36
CA ARG A 131 31.41 -9.49 -27.00
C ARG A 131 31.35 -9.44 -28.53
N ARG A 132 30.26 -8.92 -29.10
CA ARG A 132 30.12 -8.77 -30.57
C ARG A 132 31.07 -7.71 -31.12
N GLU A 133 31.18 -6.57 -30.44
CA GLU A 133 32.09 -5.48 -30.81
C GLU A 133 33.56 -5.90 -30.72
N GLN A 134 33.92 -6.62 -29.66
CA GLN A 134 35.26 -7.20 -29.51
C GLN A 134 35.57 -8.16 -30.66
N LYS A 135 34.67 -9.11 -30.95
CA LYS A 135 34.85 -10.07 -32.05
C LYS A 135 35.04 -9.37 -33.41
N GLN A 136 34.23 -8.35 -33.71
CA GLN A 136 34.36 -7.57 -34.94
C GLN A 136 35.69 -6.80 -35.01
N THR A 137 36.17 -6.30 -33.88
CA THR A 137 37.45 -5.60 -33.79
C THR A 137 38.62 -6.57 -34.04
N ASP A 138 38.58 -7.75 -33.41
CA ASP A 138 39.59 -8.80 -33.57
C ASP A 138 39.64 -9.30 -35.02
N GLU A 139 38.47 -9.51 -35.66
CA GLU A 139 38.38 -9.91 -37.08
C GLU A 139 39.01 -8.86 -38.02
N ARG A 140 38.75 -7.57 -37.78
CA ARG A 140 39.35 -6.47 -38.55
C ARG A 140 40.86 -6.40 -38.38
N ALA A 141 41.35 -6.54 -37.15
CA ALA A 141 42.78 -6.55 -36.86
C ALA A 141 43.48 -7.73 -37.54
N ALA A 142 42.89 -8.93 -37.51
CA ALA A 142 43.42 -10.12 -38.17
C ALA A 142 43.49 -9.95 -39.71
N LEU A 143 42.46 -9.38 -40.33
CA LEU A 143 42.46 -9.07 -41.77
C LEU A 143 43.55 -8.06 -42.15
N GLN A 144 43.71 -6.99 -41.37
CA GLN A 144 44.77 -6.00 -41.59
C GLN A 144 46.16 -6.61 -41.46
N TYR A 145 46.37 -7.45 -40.45
CA TYR A 145 47.63 -8.17 -40.26
C TYR A 145 47.96 -9.08 -41.46
N LEU A 146 46.97 -9.83 -41.96
CA LEU A 146 47.14 -10.67 -43.15
C LEU A 146 47.45 -9.86 -44.41
N GLN A 147 46.83 -8.68 -44.57
CA GLN A 147 47.10 -7.77 -45.69
C GLN A 147 48.51 -7.20 -45.62
N GLN A 148 48.95 -6.73 -44.45
CA GLN A 148 50.33 -6.25 -44.24
C GLN A 148 51.36 -7.35 -44.51
N ARG A 149 51.08 -8.60 -44.12
CA ARG A 149 51.97 -9.74 -44.37
C ARG A 149 52.04 -10.17 -45.84
N LYS A 150 51.00 -9.92 -46.63
CA LYS A 150 50.98 -10.23 -48.08
C LYS A 150 51.53 -9.09 -48.96
N GLY A 151 51.70 -7.89 -48.40
CA GLY A 151 52.29 -6.72 -49.07
C GLY A 151 53.80 -6.58 -48.92
N LEU A 152 54.45 -7.57 -48.28
CA LEU A 152 55.91 -7.81 -48.25
C LEU A 152 56.21 -9.04 -49.10
#